data_AF-A0A4P0YB43-F1
#
_entry.id   AF-A0A4P0YB43-F1
#
_cell.length_a   1.000
_cell.length_b   1.000
_cell.length_c   1.000
_cell.angle_alpha   90.00
_cell.angle_beta   90.00
_cell.angle_gamma   90.00
#
_symmetry.space_group_name_H-M   'P 1'
#
loop_
_entity.id
_entity.type
_entity.pdbx_description
1 polymer ?
#
loop_
_entity_poly.entity_id
_entity_poly.type
_entity_poly.pdbx_seq_one_letter_code
_entity_poly.pdbx_strand_id
1 'polypeptide(L)'
;MLKRILPRGVKLGLNISPAHLQADSFRDDMLRFAAALPADHFHVVLEVTERAMIDKEKSMANFAWLHRQGFEIAIDDFGTGHSALIYLERYNFDYLKIDRGFVQAIGTETVTSPVLDAVLTSAAG
;
A
#
# COMPACT_ATOMS: atom_id res chain seq x y z
N MET A 1 10.04 -3.76 23.66
CA MET A 1 11.24 -2.96 23.34
C MET A 1 10.91 -1.72 22.49
N LEU A 2 10.20 -1.87 21.36
CA LEU A 2 9.86 -0.74 20.46
C LEU A 2 9.02 0.39 21.09
N LYS A 3 8.04 0.08 21.97
CA LYS A 3 7.25 1.09 22.71
C LYS A 3 8.08 2.11 23.51
N ARG A 4 9.30 1.72 23.91
CA ARG A 4 10.15 2.51 24.80
C ARG A 4 10.96 3.56 24.03
N ILE A 5 11.02 3.45 22.71
CA ILE A 5 11.89 4.26 21.84
C ILE A 5 11.05 5.05 20.83
N LEU A 6 9.91 4.51 20.39
CA LEU A 6 9.06 5.16 19.40
C LEU A 6 7.82 5.80 20.04
N PRO A 7 7.47 7.04 19.67
CA PRO A 7 6.28 7.72 20.17
C PRO A 7 5.00 6.98 19.75
N ARG A 8 3.91 7.24 20.49
CA ARG A 8 2.58 6.76 20.11
C ARG A 8 2.13 7.41 18.80
N GLY A 9 1.39 6.68 17.98
CA GLY A 9 0.89 7.16 16.69
C GLY A 9 1.97 7.15 15.60
N VAL A 10 3.08 6.44 15.79
CA VAL A 10 4.05 6.27 14.71
C VAL A 10 3.50 5.27 13.68
N LYS A 11 3.77 5.55 12.40
CA LYS A 11 3.46 4.61 11.33
C LYS A 11 4.44 3.45 11.32
N LEU A 12 3.92 2.23 11.19
CA LEU A 12 4.69 1.00 11.04
C LEU A 12 4.39 0.41 9.67
N GLY A 13 5.32 0.58 8.74
CA GLY A 13 5.24 -0.02 7.41
C GLY A 13 5.63 -1.50 7.43
N LEU A 14 4.83 -2.36 6.79
CA LEU A 14 5.11 -3.78 6.62
C LEU A 14 4.88 -4.20 5.17
N ASN A 15 5.88 -4.83 4.55
CA ASN A 15 5.76 -5.35 3.20
C ASN A 15 4.98 -6.67 3.19
N ILE A 16 3.98 -6.76 2.32
CA ILE A 16 3.18 -7.96 2.10
C ILE A 16 3.47 -8.52 0.71
N SER A 17 3.91 -9.77 0.69
CA SER A 17 4.13 -10.46 -0.59
C SER A 17 2.80 -10.82 -1.27
N PRO A 18 2.73 -10.83 -2.61
CA PRO A 18 1.54 -11.29 -3.34
C PRO A 18 1.09 -12.68 -2.90
N ALA A 19 2.02 -13.61 -2.72
CA ALA A 19 1.70 -14.97 -2.29
C ALA A 19 1.04 -15.01 -0.91
N HIS A 20 1.48 -14.15 0.02
CA HIS A 20 0.87 -14.07 1.35
C HIS A 20 -0.53 -13.46 1.30
N LEU A 21 -0.72 -12.38 0.53
CA LEU A 21 -2.04 -11.77 0.34
C LEU A 21 -3.07 -12.77 -0.24
N GLN A 22 -2.60 -13.69 -1.09
CA GLN A 22 -3.44 -14.73 -1.71
C GLN A 22 -3.56 -16.01 -0.87
N ALA A 23 -2.85 -16.13 0.25
CA ALA A 23 -2.94 -17.30 1.11
C ALA A 23 -4.27 -17.32 1.89
N ASP A 24 -4.84 -18.52 2.10
CA ASP A 24 -6.07 -18.65 2.89
C ASP A 24 -5.85 -18.31 4.37
N SER A 25 -4.61 -18.41 4.85
CA SER A 25 -4.22 -18.03 6.21
C SER A 25 -4.09 -16.51 6.42
N PHE A 26 -4.12 -15.71 5.35
CA PHE A 26 -3.73 -14.30 5.39
C PHE A 26 -4.43 -13.51 6.50
N ARG A 27 -5.75 -13.63 6.60
CA ARG A 27 -6.54 -12.88 7.59
C ARG A 27 -6.19 -13.28 9.02
N ASP A 28 -6.03 -14.58 9.26
CA ASP A 28 -5.65 -15.09 10.58
C ASP A 28 -4.23 -14.65 10.97
N ASP A 29 -3.31 -14.61 10.01
CA ASP A 29 -1.95 -14.08 10.22
C ASP A 29 -2.00 -12.61 10.63
N MET A 30 -2.82 -11.79 9.96
CA MET A 30 -2.96 -10.37 10.26
C MET A 30 -3.61 -10.12 11.62
N LEU A 31 -4.61 -10.92 12.01
CA LEU A 31 -5.22 -10.84 13.34
C LEU A 31 -4.21 -11.20 14.44
N ARG A 32 -3.42 -12.26 14.25
CA ARG A 32 -2.33 -12.63 15.18
C ARG A 32 -1.29 -11.52 15.28
N PHE A 33 -0.91 -10.94 14.15
CA PHE A 33 0.03 -9.83 14.11
C PHE A 33 -0.50 -8.61 14.88
N ALA A 34 -1.74 -8.19 14.64
CA ALA A 34 -2.37 -7.09 15.36
C ALA A 34 -2.44 -7.34 16.88
N ALA A 35 -2.81 -8.57 17.29
CA ALA A 35 -2.88 -8.93 18.71
C ALA A 35 -1.51 -8.96 19.40
N ALA A 36 -0.43 -9.26 18.66
CA ALA A 36 0.93 -9.18 19.16
C ALA A 36 1.43 -7.73 19.27
N LEU A 37 0.79 -6.80 18.54
CA LEU A 37 1.12 -5.40 18.62
C LEU A 37 0.50 -4.75 19.86
N PRO A 38 1.17 -3.73 20.37
CA PRO A 38 0.57 -2.78 21.30
C PRO A 38 -0.71 -2.14 20.77
N ALA A 39 -1.81 -2.27 21.52
CA ALA A 39 -3.03 -1.49 21.25
C ALA A 39 -2.71 0.01 21.15
N ASP A 40 -3.25 0.65 20.11
CA ASP A 40 -3.23 2.09 19.85
C ASP A 40 -1.83 2.75 19.86
N HIS A 41 -0.76 1.98 19.67
CA HIS A 41 0.59 2.53 19.62
C HIS A 41 1.06 2.84 18.20
N PHE A 42 0.67 1.99 17.25
CA PHE A 42 1.13 2.04 15.86
C PHE A 42 -0.03 2.20 14.90
N HIS A 43 0.15 3.04 13.87
CA HIS A 43 -0.67 3.00 12.66
C HIS A 43 0.02 2.05 11.68
N VAL A 44 -0.57 0.88 11.46
CA VAL A 44 0.06 -0.13 10.60
C VAL A 44 -0.31 0.17 9.15
N VAL A 45 0.73 0.32 8.32
CA VAL A 45 0.61 0.50 6.87
C VAL A 45 1.14 -0.74 6.18
N LEU A 46 0.28 -1.44 5.43
CA LEU A 46 0.66 -2.61 4.66
C LEU A 46 1.06 -2.19 3.25
N GLU A 47 2.31 -2.46 2.87
CA GLU A 47 2.86 -2.13 1.57
C GLU A 47 2.70 -3.33 0.63
N VAL A 48 2.02 -3.13 -0.48
CA VAL A 48 1.83 -4.14 -1.54
C VAL A 48 2.36 -3.64 -2.86
N THR A 49 2.94 -4.52 -3.67
CA THR A 49 3.33 -4.17 -5.04
C THR A 49 2.15 -4.32 -6.01
N GLU A 50 2.25 -3.75 -7.20
CA GLU A 50 1.26 -3.94 -8.28
C GLU A 50 0.98 -5.45 -8.57
N ARG A 51 1.96 -6.32 -8.35
CA ARG A 51 1.84 -7.78 -8.55
C ARG A 51 0.87 -8.45 -7.59
N ALA A 52 0.56 -7.81 -6.46
CA ALA A 52 -0.45 -8.32 -5.53
C ALA A 52 -1.84 -8.41 -6.19
N MET A 53 -2.08 -7.62 -7.24
CA MET A 53 -3.37 -7.45 -7.92
C MET A 53 -3.68 -8.47 -9.01
N ILE A 54 -2.92 -9.56 -9.11
CA ILE A 54 -3.12 -10.59 -10.15
C ILE A 54 -4.50 -11.25 -10.02
N ASP A 55 -4.91 -11.62 -8.80
CA ASP A 55 -6.29 -12.03 -8.49
C ASP A 55 -7.04 -10.83 -7.90
N LYS A 56 -7.80 -10.14 -8.76
CA LYS A 56 -8.44 -8.87 -8.41
C LYS A 56 -9.52 -9.06 -7.35
N GLU A 57 -10.35 -10.09 -7.46
CA GLU A 57 -11.48 -10.29 -6.54
C GLU A 57 -11.00 -10.63 -5.13
N LYS A 58 -10.04 -11.55 -4.99
CA LYS A 58 -9.49 -11.92 -3.69
C LYS A 58 -8.73 -10.76 -3.05
N SER A 59 -7.95 -10.01 -3.85
CA SER A 59 -7.22 -8.84 -3.36
C SER A 59 -8.16 -7.73 -2.88
N MET A 60 -9.19 -7.39 -3.65
CA MET A 60 -10.22 -6.41 -3.25
C MET A 60 -10.91 -6.82 -1.95
N ALA A 61 -11.30 -8.09 -1.82
CA ALA A 61 -11.95 -8.59 -0.61
C ALA A 61 -11.03 -8.51 0.61
N ASN A 62 -9.73 -8.76 0.43
CA ASN A 62 -8.75 -8.67 1.50
C ASN A 62 -8.44 -7.22 1.89
N PHE A 63 -8.30 -6.30 0.96
CA PHE A 63 -8.09 -4.89 1.28
C PHE A 63 -9.30 -4.27 2.00
N ALA A 64 -10.51 -4.53 1.51
CA ALA A 64 -11.72 -4.08 2.21
C ALA A 64 -11.81 -4.66 3.63
N TRP A 65 -11.35 -5.90 3.84
CA TRP A 65 -11.29 -6.49 5.17
C TRP A 65 -10.22 -5.83 6.04
N LEU A 66 -9.03 -5.56 5.51
CA LEU A 66 -7.93 -4.89 6.21
C LEU A 66 -8.32 -3.49 6.69
N HIS A 67 -8.97 -2.69 5.85
CA HIS A 67 -9.49 -1.37 6.26
C HIS A 67 -10.48 -1.47 7.42
N ARG A 68 -11.38 -2.47 7.41
CA ARG A 68 -12.29 -2.72 8.54
C ARG A 68 -11.57 -3.12 9.83
N GLN A 69 -10.36 -3.67 9.74
CA GLN A 69 -9.51 -3.96 10.90
C GLN A 69 -8.65 -2.75 11.32
N GLY A 70 -8.73 -1.62 10.61
CA GLY A 70 -7.96 -0.41 10.93
C GLY A 70 -6.54 -0.41 10.36
N PHE A 71 -6.20 -1.30 9.43
CA PHE A 71 -4.96 -1.22 8.67
C PHE A 71 -5.10 -0.19 7.54
N GLU A 72 -4.01 0.52 7.28
CA GLU A 72 -3.84 1.33 6.08
C GLU A 72 -3.07 0.52 5.03
N ILE A 73 -3.22 0.87 3.76
CA ILE A 73 -2.62 0.14 2.63
C ILE A 73 -1.88 1.13 1.74
N ALA A 74 -0.61 0.83 1.48
CA ALA A 74 0.22 1.53 0.53
C ALA A 74 0.48 0.65 -0.70
N ILE A 75 0.47 1.26 -1.89
CA ILE A 75 1.00 0.61 -3.09
C ILE A 75 2.44 1.05 -3.35
N ASP A 76 3.32 0.08 -3.59
CA ASP A 76 4.75 0.26 -3.86
C ASP A 76 5.11 0.00 -5.32
N ASP A 77 6.24 0.59 -5.75
CA ASP A 77 6.77 0.54 -7.13
C ASP A 77 5.78 0.97 -8.22
N PHE A 78 4.90 1.93 -7.89
CA PHE A 78 3.87 2.39 -8.81
C PHE A 78 4.45 3.04 -10.07
N GLY A 79 3.94 2.65 -11.23
CA GLY A 79 4.30 3.24 -12.53
C GLY A 79 5.35 2.46 -13.30
N THR A 80 5.78 1.30 -12.78
CA THR A 80 6.70 0.39 -13.48
C THR A 80 5.96 -0.59 -14.42
N GLY A 81 4.62 -0.63 -14.37
CA GLY A 81 3.75 -1.49 -15.18
C GLY A 81 2.68 -0.75 -15.99
N HIS A 82 2.11 -1.42 -17.01
CA HIS A 82 1.13 -0.84 -17.94
C HIS A 82 -0.27 -0.55 -17.36
N SER A 83 -0.57 -0.91 -16.10
CA SER A 83 -1.95 -0.89 -15.55
C SER A 83 -2.12 -0.06 -14.27
N ALA A 84 -1.12 0.75 -13.92
CA ALA A 84 -1.03 1.48 -12.66
C ALA A 84 -2.28 2.35 -12.37
N LEU A 85 -2.78 3.09 -13.36
CA LEU A 85 -3.89 4.04 -13.15
C LEU A 85 -5.25 3.38 -12.83
N ILE A 86 -5.56 2.26 -13.52
CA ILE A 86 -6.81 1.52 -13.32
C ILE A 86 -6.91 0.97 -11.89
N TYR A 87 -5.76 0.73 -11.25
CA TYR A 87 -5.74 0.26 -9.87
C TYR A 87 -6.06 1.38 -8.88
N LEU A 88 -5.61 2.61 -9.09
CA LEU A 88 -5.98 3.73 -8.22
C LEU A 88 -7.50 4.02 -8.25
N GLU A 89 -8.14 3.87 -9.41
CA GLU A 89 -9.59 4.07 -9.52
C GLU A 89 -10.41 2.96 -8.86
N ARG A 90 -9.85 1.75 -8.73
CA ARG A 90 -10.58 0.56 -8.26
C ARG A 90 -10.28 0.20 -6.81
N TYR A 91 -9.10 0.57 -6.32
CA TYR A 91 -8.63 0.21 -5.00
C TYR A 91 -8.50 1.45 -4.13
N ASN A 92 -9.05 1.37 -2.92
CA ASN A 92 -8.95 2.43 -1.93
C ASN A 92 -7.60 2.35 -1.22
N PHE A 93 -6.53 2.83 -1.83
CA PHE A 93 -5.24 2.93 -1.18
C PHE A 93 -5.15 4.19 -0.32
N ASP A 94 -4.52 4.06 0.85
CA ASP A 94 -4.27 5.18 1.76
C ASP A 94 -2.98 5.93 1.38
N TYR A 95 -2.02 5.22 0.78
CA TYR A 95 -0.76 5.80 0.34
C TYR A 95 -0.32 5.26 -1.03
N LEU A 96 0.31 6.14 -1.79
CA LEU A 96 0.96 5.83 -3.04
C LEU A 96 2.47 6.10 -2.89
N LYS A 97 3.30 5.07 -3.07
CA LYS A 97 4.75 5.21 -3.12
C LYS A 97 5.19 5.26 -4.58
N ILE A 98 5.75 6.41 -4.97
CA ILE A 98 6.29 6.64 -6.31
C ILE A 98 7.77 6.28 -6.29
N ASP A 99 8.22 5.50 -7.28
CA ASP A 99 9.63 5.14 -7.40
C ASP A 99 10.54 6.38 -7.55
N ARG A 100 11.72 6.32 -6.94
CA ARG A 100 12.66 7.44 -6.90
C ARG A 100 13.16 7.83 -8.30
N GLY A 101 13.25 6.89 -9.24
CA GLY A 101 13.61 7.16 -10.63
C GLY A 101 12.62 8.10 -11.31
N PHE A 102 11.31 7.97 -11.02
CA PHE A 102 10.29 8.90 -11.51
C PHE A 102 10.48 10.30 -10.93
N VAL A 103 10.69 10.40 -9.61
CA VAL A 103 10.93 11.69 -8.95
C VAL A 103 12.18 12.38 -9.50
N GLN A 104 13.23 11.63 -9.80
CA GLN A 104 14.47 12.15 -10.40
C GLN A 104 14.30 12.62 -11.85
N ALA A 105 13.31 12.08 -12.57
CA ALA A 105 13.00 12.50 -13.94
C ALA A 105 12.12 13.77 -13.99
N ILE A 106 11.52 14.19 -12.87
CA ILE A 106 10.73 15.43 -12.79
C ILE A 106 11.65 16.63 -13.04
N GLY A 107 11.38 17.39 -14.11
CA GLY A 107 12.16 18.57 -14.50
C GLY A 107 13.33 18.26 -15.47
N THR A 108 13.53 17.00 -15.82
CA THR A 108 14.31 16.62 -17.01
C THR A 108 13.33 16.39 -18.16
N GLU A 109 13.52 16.98 -19.33
CA GLU A 109 12.61 16.92 -20.50
C GLU A 109 12.52 15.52 -21.15
N THR A 110 12.52 14.46 -20.36
CA THR A 110 12.35 13.07 -20.78
C THR A 110 10.95 12.57 -20.44
N VAL A 111 10.40 11.73 -21.32
CA VAL A 111 8.98 11.34 -21.46
C VAL A 111 8.45 10.48 -20.30
N THR A 112 8.40 11.00 -19.07
CA THR A 112 7.82 10.30 -17.90
C THR A 112 6.65 11.06 -17.25
N SER A 113 6.09 12.06 -17.93
CA SER A 113 5.02 12.95 -17.41
C SER A 113 3.58 12.40 -17.34
N PRO A 114 3.12 11.42 -18.14
CA PRO A 114 1.68 11.08 -18.13
C PRO A 114 1.20 10.41 -16.84
N VAL A 115 2.06 9.61 -16.19
CA VAL A 115 1.69 8.87 -14.97
C VAL A 115 1.60 9.82 -13.78
N LEU A 116 2.53 10.78 -13.68
CA LEU A 116 2.59 11.72 -12.57
C LEU A 116 1.40 12.70 -12.59
N ASP A 117 1.07 13.24 -13.76
CA ASP A 117 -0.06 14.14 -13.93
C ASP A 117 -1.40 13.45 -13.61
N ALA A 118 -1.53 12.19 -14.04
CA ALA A 118 -2.72 11.40 -13.77
C ALA A 118 -2.86 11.04 -12.27
N VAL A 119 -1.75 10.73 -11.59
CA VAL A 119 -1.72 10.51 -10.13
C VAL A 119 -2.09 11.75 -9.34
N LEU A 120 -1.53 12.91 -9.71
CA LEU A 120 -1.85 14.19 -9.06
C LEU A 120 -3.33 14.56 -9.23
N THR A 121 -3.89 14.25 -10.40
CA THR A 121 -5.31 14.50 -10.69
C THR A 121 -6.23 13.58 -9.91
N SER A 122 -5.88 12.30 -9.74
CA SER A 122 -6.72 11.34 -8.99
C SER A 122 -6.67 11.53 -7.48
N ALA A 123 -5.55 12.03 -6.93
CA ALA A 123 -5.40 12.25 -5.49
C ALA A 123 -6.08 13.53 -4.97
N ALA A 124 -6.50 14.42 -5.88
CA ALA A 124 -7.14 15.70 -5.55
C ALA A 124 -8.68 15.65 -5.52
N GLY A 125 -9.28 14.49 -5.79
CA GLY A 125 -10.73 14.24 -5.75
C GLY A 125 -11.14 13.41 -4.54
#